data_AF-A0A1E3X773-F1
#
_entry.id   AF-A0A1E3X773-F1
#
_cell.length_a   1.000
_cell.length_b   1.000
_cell.length_c   1.000
_cell.angle_alpha   90.00
_cell.angle_beta   90.00
_cell.angle_gamma   90.00
#
_symmetry.space_group_name_H-M   'P 1'
#
loop_
_entity.id
_entity.type
_entity.pdbx_description
1 polymer ?
#
loop_
_entity_poly.entity_id
_entity_poly.type
_entity_poly.pdbx_seq_one_letter_code
_entity_poly.pdbx_strand_id
1 'polypeptide(L)' 'MLYKRKVEGVIIETITVKLDDSKAALLREKAKKFGLLPDQFVTVSIKDLIARPEPDFEEAMRKVLSRNEELYKRLA' A
#
# COMPACT_ATOMS: atom_id res chain seq x y z
N MET A 1 -0.91 9.71 32.35
CA MET A 1 0.02 10.15 31.28
C MET A 1 0.27 8.96 30.36
N LEU A 2 -0.23 9.01 29.12
CA LEU A 2 -0.09 7.95 28.13
C LEU A 2 1.28 8.08 27.45
N TYR A 3 2.19 7.15 27.72
CA TYR A 3 3.46 7.05 27.00
C TYR A 3 3.16 6.56 25.58
N LYS A 4 3.19 7.47 24.60
CA LYS A 4 3.22 7.13 23.17
C LYS A 4 4.47 6.28 22.94
N ARG A 5 4.29 4.96 22.86
CA ARG A 5 5.32 4.05 22.38
C ARG A 5 5.55 4.36 20.90
N LYS A 6 6.59 5.14 20.61
CA LYS A 6 7.15 5.26 19.27
C LYS A 6 7.65 3.86 18.91
N VAL A 7 6.85 3.10 18.18
CA VAL A 7 7.31 1.87 17.54
C VAL A 7 8.30 2.30 16.47
N GLU A 8 9.57 2.41 16.86
CA GLU A 8 10.68 2.35 15.92
C GLU A 8 10.60 0.97 15.28
N GLY A 9 9.99 0.92 14.09
CA GLY A 9 9.90 -0.30 13.32
C GLY A 9 11.31 -0.79 13.05
N VAL A 10 11.64 -1.98 13.57
CA VAL A 10 12.91 -2.65 13.32
C VAL A 10 13.09 -2.76 11.80
N ILE A 11 14.21 -2.28 11.28
CA ILE A 11 14.57 -2.50 9.87
C ILE A 11 14.96 -3.97 9.76
N ILE A 12 14.08 -4.78 9.15
CA ILE A 12 14.24 -6.23 9.05
C ILE A 12 14.96 -6.65 7.77
N GLU A 13 14.96 -5.79 6.74
CA GLU A 13 15.57 -6.09 5.44
C GLU A 13 15.89 -4.80 4.67
N THR A 14 17.00 -4.79 3.92
CA THR A 14 17.41 -3.67 3.06
C THR A 14 17.60 -4.16 1.63
N ILE A 15 16.90 -3.54 0.69
CA ILE A 15 16.97 -3.87 -0.73
C ILE A 15 17.62 -2.70 -1.49
N THR A 16 18.72 -2.98 -2.19
CA THR A 16 19.39 -2.02 -3.07
C THR A 16 18.95 -2.24 -4.51
N VAL A 17 18.31 -1.24 -5.11
CA VAL A 17 17.83 -1.28 -6.50
C VAL A 17 18.69 -0.38 -7.37
N LYS A 18 19.25 -0.92 -8.46
CA LYS A 18 19.94 -0.12 -9.48
C LYS A 18 18.95 0.38 -10.51
N LEU A 19 18.92 1.70 -10.70
CA LEU A 19 18.11 2.38 -11.71
C LEU A 19 19.05 3.12 -12.65
N ASP A 20 18.71 3.16 -13.93
CA ASP A 20 19.32 4.12 -14.85
C ASP A 20 18.91 5.56 -14.48
N ASP A 21 19.67 6.54 -14.96
CA ASP A 21 19.49 7.95 -14.60
C ASP A 21 18.08 8.46 -14.93
N SER A 22 17.48 7.98 -16.03
CA SER A 22 16.14 8.40 -16.45
C SER A 22 15.07 7.93 -15.47
N LYS A 23 15.15 6.67 -15.02
CA LYS A 23 14.22 6.11 -14.02
C LYS A 23 14.45 6.71 -12.64
N ALA A 24 15.71 6.96 -12.27
CA ALA A 24 16.03 7.63 -11.02
C ALA A 24 15.48 9.08 -10.97
N ALA A 25 15.53 9.80 -12.09
CA ALA A 25 14.94 11.13 -12.22
C ALA A 25 13.41 11.08 -12.09
N LEU A 26 12.76 10.14 -12.79
CA LEU A 26 11.32 9.95 -12.73
C LEU A 26 10.84 9.59 -11.32
N LEU A 27 11.59 8.76 -10.59
CA LEU A 27 11.29 8.42 -9.21
C LEU A 27 11.30 9.67 -8.30
N ARG A 28 12.34 10.51 -8.42
CA ARG A 28 12.44 11.76 -7.66
C ARG A 28 11.28 12.70 -7.97
N GLU A 29 10.89 12.83 -9.24
CA GLU A 29 9.76 13.66 -9.64
C GLU A 29 8.44 13.16 -9.03
N LYS A 30 8.20 11.84 -9.10
CA LYS A 30 7.01 11.23 -8.48
C LYS A 30 6.99 11.45 -6.97
N ALA A 31 8.10 11.20 -6.28
CA ALA A 31 8.19 11.41 -4.84
C ALA A 31 7.90 12.89 -4.46
N LYS A 32 8.44 13.84 -5.24
CA LYS A 32 8.21 15.27 -5.04
C LYS A 32 6.73 15.66 -5.16
N LYS A 33 5.96 15.02 -6.05
CA LYS A 33 4.50 15.28 -6.20
C LYS A 33 3.72 14.97 -4.92
N PHE A 34 4.23 14.07 -4.08
CA PHE A 34 3.64 13.70 -2.80
C PHE A 34 4.36 14.34 -1.60
N GLY A 35 5.35 15.22 -1.82
CA GLY A 35 6.15 15.83 -0.76
C GLY A 35 7.06 14.84 -0.02
N LEU A 36 7.40 13.71 -0.63
CA LEU A 36 8.18 12.63 -0.03
C LEU A 36 9.60 12.57 -0.59
N LEU A 37 10.51 11.99 0.19
CA LEU A 37 11.81 11.55 -0.32
C LEU A 37 11.66 10.27 -1.17
N PRO A 38 12.60 9.98 -2.09
CA PRO A 38 12.52 8.80 -2.94
C PRO A 38 12.40 7.47 -2.18
N ASP A 39 13.15 7.29 -1.10
CA ASP A 39 13.14 6.10 -0.25
C ASP A 39 11.79 5.94 0.49
N GLN A 40 11.21 7.05 0.96
CA GLN A 40 9.89 7.06 1.59
C GLN A 40 8.80 6.70 0.58
N PHE A 41 8.85 7.30 -0.62
CA PHE A 41 7.91 7.02 -1.69
C PHE A 41 7.95 5.54 -2.11
N VAL A 42 9.15 4.96 -2.27
CA VAL A 42 9.33 3.53 -2.58
C VAL A 42 8.79 2.67 -1.44
N THR A 43 9.09 3.01 -0.19
CA THR A 43 8.63 2.25 0.98
C THR A 43 7.11 2.19 1.07
N VAL A 44 6.42 3.33 0.90
CA VAL A 44 4.95 3.38 0.89
C VAL A 44 4.41 2.59 -0.32
N SER A 45 5.00 2.78 -1.50
CA SER A 45 4.57 2.09 -2.72
C SER A 45 4.69 0.57 -2.59
N ILE A 46 5.78 0.06 -2.00
CA ILE A 46 5.98 -1.38 -1.77
C ILE A 46 4.99 -1.90 -0.72
N LYS A 47 4.78 -1.17 0.38
CA LYS A 47 3.79 -1.55 1.39
C LYS A 47 2.38 -1.65 0.80
N ASP A 48 1.98 -0.65 0.02
CA ASP A 48 0.68 -0.65 -0.66
C ASP A 48 0.60 -1.77 -1.70
N LEU A 49 1.69 -2.08 -2.40
CA LEU A 49 1.74 -3.17 -3.37
C LEU A 49 1.57 -4.54 -2.70
N ILE A 50 2.24 -4.77 -1.57
CA ILE A 50 2.19 -6.04 -0.81
C ILE A 50 0.86 -6.18 -0.06
N ALA A 51 0.29 -5.08 0.44
CA ALA A 51 -0.97 -5.08 1.17
C ALA A 51 -2.20 -5.26 0.28
N ARG A 52 -2.05 -5.16 -1.06
CA ARG A 52 -3.15 -5.41 -1.98
C ARG A 52 -3.60 -6.87 -1.85
N PRO A 53 -4.91 -7.12 -1.70
CA PRO A 53 -5.41 -8.47 -1.77
C PRO A 53 -5.10 -9.07 -3.14
N GLU A 54 -4.84 -10.38 -3.17
CA GLU A 54 -4.70 -11.10 -4.43
C GLU A 54 -5.97 -10.92 -5.27
N PRO A 55 -5.88 -10.93 -6.62
CA PRO A 55 -7.03 -10.74 -7.51
C PRO A 55 -8.22 -11.63 -7.15
N ASP A 56 -7.94 -12.86 -6.72
CA ASP A 56 -8.91 -13.86 -6.28
C ASP A 56 -9.67 -13.43 -5.02
N PHE A 57 -9.00 -12.70 -4.10
CA PHE A 57 -9.62 -12.14 -2.91
C PHE A 57 -10.55 -10.98 -3.24
N GLU A 58 -10.19 -10.12 -4.19
CA GLU A 58 -11.11 -9.07 -4.62
C GLU A 58 -12.38 -9.66 -5.29
N GLU A 59 -12.23 -10.72 -6.06
CA GLU A 59 -13.37 -11.41 -6.67
C GLU A 59 -14.27 -12.07 -5.60
N ALA A 60 -13.68 -12.73 -4.61
CA ALA A 60 -14.42 -13.29 -3.48
C ALA A 60 -15.14 -12.20 -2.66
N MET A 61 -14.48 -11.07 -2.40
CA MET A 61 -15.07 -9.93 -1.70
C MET A 61 -16.26 -9.34 -2.47
N ARG A 62 -16.14 -9.17 -3.81
CA ARG A 62 -17.24 -8.73 -4.67
C ARG A 62 -18.43 -9.70 -4.60
N LYS A 63 -18.18 -11.01 -4.60
CA LYS A 63 -19.23 -12.04 -4.45
C LYS A 63 -19.91 -11.99 -3.08
N VAL A 64 -19.18 -11.77 -1.99
CA VAL A 64 -19.77 -11.67 -0.64
C VAL A 64 -20.61 -10.41 -0.49
N LEU A 65 -20.12 -9.26 -0.96
CA LEU A 65 -20.83 -7.99 -0.88
C LEU A 65 -22.13 -8.02 -1.70
N SER A 66 -22.12 -8.57 -2.91
CA SER A 66 -23.33 -8.68 -3.75
C SER A 66 -24.39 -9.60 -3.12
N ARG A 67 -23.96 -10.72 -2.52
CA ARG A 67 -24.85 -11.65 -1.81
C ARG A 67 -25.46 -11.02 -0.57
N ASN A 68 -24.69 -10.22 0.17
CA ASN A 68 -25.20 -9.51 1.33
C ASN A 68 -26.21 -8.43 0.93
N GLU A 69 -25.95 -7.68 -0.15
CA GLU A 69 -26.89 -6.68 -0.67
C GLU A 69 -28.23 -7.32 -1.10
N GLU A 70 -28.18 -8.49 -1.75
CA GLU A 70 -29.37 -9.27 -2.07
C GLU A 70 -30.15 -9.71 -0.84
N LEU A 71 -29.46 -10.12 0.22
CA LEU A 71 -30.10 -10.53 1.48
C LEU A 71 -30.77 -9.34 2.18
N TYR A 72 -30.09 -8.19 2.25
CA TYR A 72 -30.66 -6.98 2.84
C TYR A 72 -31.87 -6.46 2.05
N LYS A 73 -31.89 -6.59 0.72
CA LYS A 73 -33.05 -6.24 -0.12
C LYS A 73 -34.27 -7.14 0.09
N ARG A 74 -34.09 -8.38 0.58
CA ARG A 74 -35.17 -9.34 0.84
C ARG A 74 -35.75 -9.25 2.24
N LEU A 75 -35.07 -8.52 3.13
CA LEU A 75 -35.46 -8.31 4.53
C LEU A 75 -36.13 -6.95 4.78
N ALA A 76 -36.31 -6.13 3.73
CA ALA A 76 -36.95 -4.81 3.78
C ALA A 76 -38.32 -4.83 3.09
#